data_AF-A0A5B9FVQ7-F1
#
_entry.id   AF-A0A5B9FVQ7-F1
#
_cell.length_a   1.000
_cell.length_b   1.000
_cell.length_c   1.000
_cell.angle_alpha   90.00
_cell.angle_beta   90.00
_cell.angle_gamma   90.00
#
_symmetry.space_group_name_H-M   'P 1'
#
loop_
_entity.id
_entity.type
_entity.pdbx_description
1 polymer ?
#
loop_
_entity_poly.entity_id
_entity_poly.type
_entity_poly.pdbx_seq_one_letter_code
_entity_poly.pdbx_strand_id
1 'polypeptide(L)'
;MKKIFCILAFTSLFVGCSDDKDTTTEDTSLKSKVVTEERAGGMIPRDRIIYNTLSDAESIPLTKLEELYKEDVRTAEADYTTNLKNMWLTLINHRVYNEGTEEQKLFWINEQIALDNNLPHFTGFYNLLASSKLLSNAEKDKILKDFIEKNEKAISAVQWTTPKKKKAKEMELTYATSVYQKLISTQK
;
A
#
# COMPACT_ATOMS: atom_id res chain seq x y z
N MET A 1 52.97 -54.20 1.13
CA MET A 1 52.43 -54.12 -0.25
C MET A 1 51.37 -53.02 -0.25
N LYS A 2 51.71 -51.84 -0.81
CA LYS A 2 51.11 -51.22 -2.02
C LYS A 2 49.61 -50.90 -1.82
N LYS A 3 49.25 -49.70 -1.33
CA LYS A 3 49.07 -48.39 -2.03
C LYS A 3 47.89 -48.42 -3.00
N ILE A 4 46.99 -47.42 -2.89
CA ILE A 4 46.18 -46.72 -3.93
C ILE A 4 45.03 -46.00 -3.16
N PHE A 5 44.66 -44.73 -3.31
CA PHE A 5 45.23 -43.53 -3.94
C PHE A 5 44.45 -42.30 -3.37
N CYS A 6 45.16 -41.26 -2.92
CA CYS A 6 44.63 -39.91 -2.75
C CYS A 6 44.83 -39.14 -4.05
N ILE A 7 43.79 -38.50 -4.58
CA ILE A 7 43.78 -37.59 -5.75
C ILE A 7 42.45 -36.80 -5.64
N LEU A 8 42.31 -35.49 -5.84
CA LEU A 8 43.21 -34.44 -6.29
C LEU A 8 42.61 -33.09 -5.90
N ALA A 9 43.48 -32.13 -5.59
CA ALA A 9 43.18 -30.71 -5.55
C ALA A 9 42.77 -30.20 -6.95
N PHE A 10 41.83 -29.26 -6.99
CA PHE A 10 41.59 -28.41 -8.16
C PHE A 10 41.68 -26.94 -7.73
N THR A 11 42.88 -26.40 -7.83
CA THR A 11 43.14 -24.97 -7.91
C THR A 11 43.85 -24.68 -9.23
N SER A 12 43.61 -23.48 -9.76
CA SER A 12 44.08 -22.90 -11.04
C SER A 12 43.35 -23.46 -12.28
N LEU A 13 42.83 -22.65 -13.20
CA LEU A 13 43.51 -21.53 -13.87
C LEU A 13 42.50 -20.43 -14.27
N PHE A 14 42.82 -19.20 -13.88
CA PHE A 14 42.47 -18.01 -14.65
C PHE A 14 43.42 -17.90 -15.87
N VAL A 15 42.93 -17.19 -16.89
CA VAL A 15 43.61 -16.53 -18.02
C VAL A 15 43.37 -17.14 -19.41
N GLY A 16 42.79 -16.29 -20.27
CA GLY A 16 42.97 -16.25 -21.74
C GLY A 16 41.70 -16.56 -22.51
N CYS A 17 41.22 -15.80 -23.50
CA CYS A 17 41.74 -14.63 -24.18
C CYS A 17 40.56 -13.86 -24.81
N SER A 18 40.77 -12.55 -24.91
CA SER A 18 40.09 -11.58 -25.77
C SER A 18 39.83 -12.11 -27.19
N ASP A 19 38.70 -11.70 -27.77
CA ASP A 19 38.63 -11.28 -29.17
C ASP A 19 37.53 -10.20 -29.29
N ASP A 20 37.96 -8.94 -29.35
CA ASP A 20 37.18 -7.85 -29.94
C ASP A 20 36.96 -8.18 -31.41
N LYS A 21 35.69 -8.38 -31.79
CA LYS A 21 35.25 -8.32 -33.18
C LYS A 21 33.98 -7.50 -33.27
N ASP A 22 34.17 -6.27 -33.71
CA ASP A 22 33.14 -5.49 -34.40
C ASP A 22 32.46 -6.39 -35.43
N THR A 23 31.14 -6.55 -35.28
CA THR A 23 30.29 -6.99 -36.37
C THR A 23 29.10 -6.05 -36.45
N THR A 24 29.28 -5.01 -37.26
CA THR A 24 28.19 -4.24 -37.86
C THR A 24 27.20 -5.21 -38.48
N THR A 25 25.99 -5.25 -37.93
CA THR A 25 24.82 -5.71 -38.67
C THR A 25 23.83 -4.57 -38.63
N GLU A 26 23.84 -3.73 -39.66
CA GLU A 26 22.65 -3.01 -40.06
C GLU A 26 21.62 -4.07 -40.44
N ASP A 27 20.62 -4.27 -39.58
CA ASP A 27 19.38 -4.86 -40.07
C ASP A 27 18.17 -4.08 -39.56
N THR A 28 17.36 -3.74 -40.54
CA THR A 28 16.38 -2.67 -40.50
C THR A 28 15.05 -3.29 -40.13
N SER A 29 14.71 -3.37 -38.85
CA SER A 29 13.29 -3.32 -38.46
C SER A 29 13.11 -2.85 -37.01
N LEU A 30 12.91 -1.54 -36.87
CA LEU A 30 12.17 -0.95 -35.76
C LEU A 30 10.74 -1.49 -35.77
N LYS A 31 10.54 -2.67 -35.18
CA LYS A 31 9.34 -2.93 -34.40
C LYS A 31 9.80 -3.02 -32.96
N SER A 32 9.78 -1.85 -32.31
CA SER A 32 9.65 -1.77 -30.86
C SER A 32 8.52 -2.71 -30.47
N LYS A 33 8.89 -3.92 -30.06
CA LYS A 33 8.02 -4.83 -29.34
C LYS A 33 7.90 -4.11 -28.01
N VAL A 34 6.88 -3.26 -27.89
CA VAL A 34 6.42 -2.78 -26.59
C VAL A 34 6.11 -4.06 -25.84
N VAL A 35 7.08 -4.49 -25.02
CA VAL A 35 6.84 -5.49 -24.00
C VAL A 35 5.90 -4.76 -23.07
N THR A 36 4.60 -4.94 -23.30
CA THR A 36 3.60 -4.62 -22.29
C THR A 36 3.93 -5.59 -21.16
N GLU A 37 4.78 -5.17 -20.23
CA GLU A 37 4.99 -5.91 -18.99
C GLU A 37 3.60 -6.11 -18.40
N GLU A 38 3.16 -7.36 -18.32
CA GLU A 38 1.90 -7.68 -17.66
C GLU A 38 2.01 -7.18 -16.23
N ARG A 39 1.24 -6.13 -15.93
CA ARG A 39 1.17 -5.51 -14.62
C ARG A 39 0.76 -6.59 -13.62
N ALA A 40 1.61 -6.84 -12.62
CA ALA A 40 1.25 -7.73 -11.53
C ALA A 40 -0.06 -7.23 -10.88
N GLY A 41 -1.01 -8.12 -10.62
CA GLY A 41 -2.34 -7.75 -10.13
C GLY A 41 -2.28 -6.84 -8.91
N GLY A 42 -3.01 -5.73 -8.95
CA GLY A 42 -3.04 -4.73 -7.89
C GLY A 42 -1.90 -3.72 -7.89
N MET A 43 -0.93 -3.80 -8.80
CA MET A 43 0.09 -2.75 -8.95
C MET A 43 -0.54 -1.47 -9.51
N ILE A 44 -0.29 -0.32 -8.89
CA ILE A 44 -0.79 0.98 -9.37
C ILE A 44 0.08 1.44 -10.56
N PRO A 45 -0.50 1.80 -11.72
CA PRO A 45 0.26 2.36 -12.84
C PRO A 45 1.03 3.63 -12.46
N ARG A 46 2.24 3.82 -12.99
CA ARG A 46 3.14 4.93 -12.58
C ARG A 46 2.72 6.30 -13.10
N ASP A 47 1.85 6.35 -14.09
CA ASP A 47 1.29 7.56 -14.70
C ASP A 47 0.08 8.13 -13.94
N ARG A 48 -0.35 7.48 -12.84
CA ARG A 48 -1.47 7.95 -12.00
C ARG A 48 -1.13 9.25 -11.27
N ILE A 49 -2.16 10.07 -11.06
CA ILE A 49 -2.05 11.42 -10.47
C ILE A 49 -1.36 11.38 -9.10
N ILE A 50 -1.62 10.35 -8.30
CA ILE A 50 -0.99 10.17 -6.99
C ILE A 50 0.54 10.26 -7.03
N TYR A 51 1.21 9.70 -8.06
CA TYR A 51 2.67 9.67 -8.13
C TYR A 51 3.28 11.07 -8.28
N ASN A 52 2.62 11.95 -9.04
CA ASN A 52 3.02 13.35 -9.17
C ASN A 52 2.64 14.19 -7.94
N THR A 53 1.64 13.74 -7.18
CA THR A 53 1.15 14.46 -5.99
C THR A 53 2.03 14.18 -4.77
N LEU A 54 2.66 12.99 -4.69
CA LEU A 54 3.49 12.59 -3.55
C LEU A 54 4.63 13.58 -3.22
N SER A 55 5.26 14.19 -4.22
CA SER A 55 6.41 15.11 -4.02
C SER A 55 6.02 16.42 -3.33
N ASP A 56 4.81 16.90 -3.60
CA ASP A 56 4.40 18.26 -3.23
C ASP A 56 3.18 18.27 -2.29
N ALA A 57 2.77 17.10 -1.78
CA ALA A 57 1.52 16.91 -1.04
C ALA A 57 1.35 17.84 0.17
N GLU A 58 2.42 18.20 0.86
CA GLU A 58 2.39 19.11 2.01
C GLU A 58 2.01 20.55 1.62
N SER A 59 2.34 20.96 0.40
CA SER A 59 2.04 22.31 -0.11
C SER A 59 0.64 22.45 -0.71
N ILE A 60 -0.02 21.33 -0.99
CA ILE A 60 -1.34 21.31 -1.64
C ILE A 60 -2.43 21.42 -0.57
N PRO A 61 -3.44 22.31 -0.67
CA PRO A 61 -4.56 22.34 0.29
C PRO A 61 -5.37 21.03 0.31
N LEU A 62 -5.96 20.66 1.46
CA LEU A 62 -6.74 19.42 1.61
C LEU A 62 -7.89 19.33 0.60
N THR A 63 -8.59 20.44 0.35
CA THR A 63 -9.65 20.50 -0.66
C THR A 63 -9.13 20.13 -2.04
N LYS A 64 -7.93 20.59 -2.40
CA LYS A 64 -7.30 20.26 -3.68
C LYS A 64 -6.83 18.80 -3.73
N LEU A 65 -6.30 18.26 -2.64
CA LEU A 65 -5.97 16.83 -2.56
C LEU A 65 -7.22 15.96 -2.75
N GLU A 66 -8.36 16.36 -2.19
CA GLU A 66 -9.61 15.64 -2.35
C GLU A 66 -10.15 15.68 -3.79
N GLU A 67 -10.02 16.83 -4.49
CA GLU A 67 -10.33 16.92 -5.92
C GLU A 67 -9.47 15.96 -6.75
N LEU A 68 -8.14 15.99 -6.54
CA LEU A 68 -7.20 15.13 -7.24
C LEU A 68 -7.47 13.64 -6.95
N TYR A 69 -7.79 13.31 -5.69
CA TYR A 69 -8.21 11.97 -5.31
C TYR A 69 -9.43 11.50 -6.12
N LYS A 70 -10.49 12.32 -6.15
CA LYS A 70 -11.73 11.97 -6.86
C LYS A 70 -11.47 11.83 -8.35
N GLU A 71 -10.66 12.70 -8.94
CA GLU A 71 -10.26 12.63 -10.34
C GLU A 71 -9.50 11.32 -10.65
N ASP A 72 -8.50 11.01 -9.83
CA ASP A 72 -7.67 9.82 -9.98
C ASP A 72 -8.55 8.57 -9.85
N VAL A 73 -9.19 8.37 -8.70
CA VAL A 73 -9.97 7.16 -8.42
C VAL A 73 -11.09 6.90 -9.44
N ARG A 74 -11.71 7.94 -10.01
CA ARG A 74 -12.79 7.80 -11.00
C ARG A 74 -12.39 6.97 -12.22
N THR A 75 -11.12 7.00 -12.60
CA THR A 75 -10.59 6.27 -13.76
C THR A 75 -9.77 5.04 -13.37
N ALA A 76 -9.83 4.62 -12.10
CA ALA A 76 -9.07 3.48 -11.62
C ALA A 76 -9.72 2.16 -12.04
N GLU A 77 -8.90 1.21 -12.47
CA GLU A 77 -9.36 -0.17 -12.70
C GLU A 77 -9.57 -0.88 -11.36
N ALA A 78 -10.55 -1.79 -11.32
CA ALA A 78 -10.96 -2.47 -10.09
C ALA A 78 -9.80 -3.24 -9.43
N ASP A 79 -8.87 -3.77 -10.21
CA ASP A 79 -7.80 -4.64 -9.71
C ASP A 79 -6.80 -3.91 -8.79
N TYR A 80 -6.57 -2.59 -8.98
CA TYR A 80 -5.67 -1.78 -8.13
C TYR A 80 -6.36 -0.65 -7.38
N THR A 81 -7.68 -0.47 -7.52
CA THR A 81 -8.42 0.65 -6.88
C THR A 81 -8.22 0.69 -5.37
N THR A 82 -8.30 -0.47 -4.68
CA THR A 82 -8.08 -0.54 -3.23
C THR A 82 -6.66 -0.08 -2.86
N ASN A 83 -5.65 -0.45 -3.65
CA ASN A 83 -4.27 -0.02 -3.40
C ASN A 83 -4.08 1.47 -3.69
N LEU A 84 -4.68 1.98 -4.78
CA LEU A 84 -4.64 3.41 -5.12
C LEU A 84 -5.25 4.26 -4.01
N LYS A 85 -6.45 3.89 -3.53
CA LYS A 85 -7.11 4.59 -2.43
C LYS A 85 -6.27 4.53 -1.15
N ASN A 86 -5.70 3.37 -0.81
CA ASN A 86 -4.78 3.26 0.32
C ASN A 86 -3.53 4.15 0.16
N MET A 87 -3.02 4.32 -1.06
CA MET A 87 -1.91 5.23 -1.33
C MET A 87 -2.31 6.69 -1.08
N TRP A 88 -3.48 7.12 -1.57
CA TRP A 88 -4.03 8.45 -1.30
C TRP A 88 -4.25 8.73 0.19
N LEU A 89 -4.75 7.74 0.94
CA LEU A 89 -4.97 7.86 2.38
C LEU A 89 -3.68 8.17 3.16
N THR A 90 -2.49 7.85 2.64
CA THR A 90 -1.21 8.26 3.27
C THR A 90 -1.05 9.78 3.34
N LEU A 91 -1.54 10.50 2.33
CA LEU A 91 -1.49 11.96 2.25
C LEU A 91 -2.63 12.61 3.03
N ILE A 92 -3.78 11.94 3.08
CA ILE A 92 -5.04 12.56 3.48
C ILE A 92 -5.38 12.31 4.95
N ASN A 93 -5.14 11.11 5.47
CA ASN A 93 -5.64 10.71 6.80
C ASN A 93 -5.21 11.65 7.92
N HIS A 94 -3.94 12.05 7.94
CA HIS A 94 -3.41 12.93 8.99
C HIS A 94 -3.97 14.36 8.87
N ARG A 95 -4.40 14.77 7.67
CA ARG A 95 -4.93 16.12 7.42
C ARG A 95 -6.41 16.19 7.74
N VAL A 96 -7.20 15.26 7.21
CA VAL A 96 -8.65 15.27 7.41
C VAL A 96 -9.06 15.23 8.89
N TYR A 97 -8.32 14.51 9.75
CA TYR A 97 -8.64 14.50 11.17
C TYR A 97 -8.33 15.83 11.88
N ASN A 98 -7.32 16.58 11.41
CA ASN A 98 -6.85 17.84 12.02
C ASN A 98 -7.59 19.08 11.47
N GLU A 99 -7.68 19.20 10.15
CA GLU A 99 -8.16 20.41 9.44
C GLU A 99 -9.45 20.19 8.64
N GLY A 100 -9.91 18.93 8.52
CA GLY A 100 -11.09 18.61 7.73
C GLY A 100 -12.40 19.09 8.36
N THR A 101 -13.32 19.55 7.52
CA THR A 101 -14.72 19.77 7.89
C THR A 101 -15.39 18.45 8.29
N GLU A 102 -16.50 18.52 9.01
CA GLU A 102 -17.19 17.31 9.44
C GLU A 102 -17.74 16.49 8.25
N GLU A 103 -18.16 17.16 7.18
CA GLU A 103 -18.58 16.55 5.93
C GLU A 103 -17.43 15.80 5.25
N GLN A 104 -16.24 16.40 5.24
CA GLN A 104 -15.04 15.75 4.72
C GLN A 104 -14.66 14.54 5.56
N LYS A 105 -14.69 14.66 6.90
CA LYS A 105 -14.43 13.51 7.78
C LYS A 105 -15.39 12.36 7.48
N LEU A 106 -16.68 12.64 7.34
CA LEU A 106 -17.68 11.63 7.02
C LEU A 106 -17.43 11.00 5.64
N PHE A 107 -17.10 11.80 4.63
CA PHE A 107 -16.70 11.30 3.32
C PHE A 107 -15.53 10.30 3.43
N TRP A 108 -14.46 10.66 4.14
CA TRP A 108 -13.27 9.83 4.28
C TRP A 108 -13.47 8.59 5.16
N ILE A 109 -14.38 8.65 6.14
CA ILE A 109 -14.82 7.46 6.88
C ILE A 109 -15.53 6.49 5.95
N ASN A 110 -16.48 6.97 5.14
CA ASN A 110 -17.23 6.14 4.20
C ASN A 110 -16.32 5.52 3.13
N GLU A 111 -15.36 6.29 2.60
CA GLU A 111 -14.37 5.77 1.66
C GLU A 111 -13.56 4.62 2.27
N GLN A 112 -13.10 4.75 3.52
CA GLN A 112 -12.35 3.69 4.21
C GLN A 112 -13.22 2.47 4.56
N ILE A 113 -14.50 2.66 4.86
CA ILE A 113 -15.45 1.56 5.06
C ILE A 113 -15.72 0.82 3.76
N ALA A 114 -15.75 1.50 2.62
CA ALA A 114 -15.99 0.90 1.31
C ALA A 114 -14.79 0.12 0.74
N LEU A 115 -13.57 0.35 1.25
CA LEU A 115 -12.38 -0.41 0.82
C LEU A 115 -12.44 -1.88 1.21
N ASP A 116 -11.87 -2.77 0.40
CA ASP A 116 -11.72 -4.19 0.76
C ASP A 116 -10.90 -4.37 2.02
N ASN A 117 -9.88 -3.52 2.22
CA ASN A 117 -9.04 -3.49 3.41
C ASN A 117 -8.35 -2.13 3.58
N ASN A 118 -7.90 -1.85 4.81
CA ASN A 118 -7.21 -0.64 5.22
C ASN A 118 -5.92 -0.97 5.97
N LEU A 119 -5.21 -2.04 5.57
CA LEU A 119 -4.05 -2.58 6.30
C LEU A 119 -2.96 -1.54 6.68
N PRO A 120 -2.73 -0.47 5.91
CA PRO A 120 -1.74 0.55 6.29
C PRO A 120 -2.26 1.60 7.29
N HIS A 121 -3.57 1.68 7.53
CA HIS A 121 -4.22 2.91 8.03
C HIS A 121 -5.09 2.74 9.28
N PHE A 122 -4.90 1.68 10.07
CA PHE A 122 -5.74 1.41 11.26
C PHE A 122 -5.83 2.61 12.21
N THR A 123 -4.69 3.16 12.61
CA THR A 123 -4.62 4.32 13.52
C THR A 123 -5.25 5.56 12.90
N GLY A 124 -4.99 5.80 11.60
CA GLY A 124 -5.55 6.95 10.88
C GLY A 124 -7.08 6.91 10.85
N PHE A 125 -7.64 5.75 10.51
CA PHE A 125 -9.09 5.53 10.50
C PHE A 125 -9.72 5.76 11.88
N TYR A 126 -9.13 5.21 12.94
CA TYR A 126 -9.69 5.36 14.28
C TYR A 126 -9.60 6.78 14.82
N ASN A 127 -8.52 7.51 14.55
CA ASN A 127 -8.44 8.93 14.89
C ASN A 127 -9.51 9.74 14.15
N LEU A 128 -9.70 9.45 12.86
CA LEU A 128 -10.73 10.09 12.07
C LEU A 128 -12.14 9.81 12.62
N LEU A 129 -12.46 8.54 12.89
CA LEU A 129 -13.73 8.11 13.45
C LEU A 129 -14.01 8.76 14.83
N ALA A 130 -12.99 8.82 15.69
CA ALA A 130 -13.09 9.45 17.00
C ALA A 130 -13.37 10.96 16.88
N SER A 131 -12.72 11.62 15.91
CA SER A 131 -12.82 13.07 15.69
C SER A 131 -14.11 13.54 15.03
N SER A 132 -14.89 12.62 14.43
CA SER A 132 -16.15 12.94 13.77
C SER A 132 -17.24 13.26 14.79
N LYS A 133 -17.96 14.36 14.59
CA LYS A 133 -19.08 14.82 15.43
C LYS A 133 -20.44 14.53 14.80
N LEU A 134 -20.48 14.23 13.50
CA LEU A 134 -21.73 13.89 12.80
C LEU A 134 -22.25 12.48 13.11
N LEU A 135 -21.38 11.59 13.59
CA LEU A 135 -21.74 10.22 13.92
C LEU A 135 -22.05 10.09 15.41
N SER A 136 -23.20 9.49 15.72
CA SER A 136 -23.52 9.06 17.08
C SER A 136 -22.56 7.96 17.55
N ASN A 137 -22.45 7.78 18.87
CA ASN A 137 -21.64 6.70 19.44
C ASN A 137 -22.06 5.31 18.94
N ALA A 138 -23.37 5.08 18.77
CA ALA A 138 -23.88 3.80 18.26
C ALA A 138 -23.46 3.55 16.79
N GLU A 139 -23.48 4.58 15.94
CA GLU A 139 -22.98 4.48 14.57
C GLU A 139 -21.49 4.22 14.54
N LYS A 140 -20.73 4.94 15.36
CA LYS A 140 -19.28 4.73 15.50
C LYS A 140 -18.93 3.31 15.96
N ASP A 141 -19.68 2.75 16.91
CA ASP A 141 -19.47 1.38 17.40
C ASP A 141 -19.76 0.34 16.31
N LYS A 142 -20.81 0.56 15.50
CA LYS A 142 -21.11 -0.29 14.34
C LYS A 142 -19.98 -0.23 13.30
N ILE A 143 -19.57 0.98 12.94
CA ILE A 143 -18.48 1.21 11.98
C ILE A 143 -17.18 0.56 12.47
N LEU A 144 -16.86 0.71 13.75
CA LEU A 144 -15.69 0.08 14.37
C LEU A 144 -15.72 -1.44 14.19
N LYS A 145 -16.85 -2.07 14.53
CA LYS A 145 -17.01 -3.52 14.42
C LYS A 145 -16.81 -4.00 12.98
N ASP A 146 -17.47 -3.34 12.02
CA ASP A 146 -17.38 -3.68 10.60
C ASP A 146 -15.95 -3.51 10.07
N PHE A 147 -15.25 -2.46 10.52
CA PHE A 147 -13.86 -2.21 10.16
C PHE A 147 -12.90 -3.26 10.74
N ILE A 148 -13.06 -3.68 11.99
CA ILE A 148 -12.24 -4.73 12.62
C ILE A 148 -12.40 -6.04 11.86
N GLU A 149 -13.64 -6.50 11.69
CA GLU A 149 -13.93 -7.80 11.07
C GLU A 149 -13.35 -7.88 9.65
N LYS A 150 -13.52 -6.82 8.87
CA LYS A 150 -12.98 -6.73 7.52
C LYS A 150 -11.45 -6.82 7.49
N ASN A 151 -10.77 -6.10 8.38
CA ASN A 151 -9.31 -6.10 8.39
C ASN A 151 -8.72 -7.38 9.00
N GLU A 152 -9.38 -8.04 9.95
CA GLU A 152 -8.98 -9.38 10.42
C GLU A 152 -9.04 -10.42 9.30
N LYS A 153 -10.10 -10.39 8.48
CA LYS A 153 -10.22 -11.23 7.28
C LYS A 153 -9.10 -10.92 6.29
N ALA A 154 -8.83 -9.64 6.02
CA ALA A 154 -7.76 -9.23 5.12
C ALA A 154 -6.37 -9.68 5.63
N ILE A 155 -6.07 -9.50 6.91
CA ILE A 155 -4.83 -9.99 7.53
C ILE A 155 -4.70 -11.50 7.36
N SER A 156 -5.79 -12.25 7.51
CA SER A 156 -5.76 -13.71 7.36
C SER A 156 -5.57 -14.17 5.92
N ALA A 157 -6.05 -13.40 4.94
CA ALA A 157 -5.95 -13.72 3.52
C ALA A 157 -4.58 -13.41 2.89
N VAL A 158 -3.82 -12.45 3.46
CA VAL A 158 -2.49 -12.07 2.95
C VAL A 158 -1.50 -13.23 3.12
N GLN A 159 -0.73 -13.50 2.05
CA GLN A 159 0.41 -14.42 2.09
C GLN A 159 1.63 -13.75 2.73
N TRP A 160 1.71 -13.83 4.05
CA TRP A 160 2.79 -13.20 4.81
C TRP A 160 4.13 -13.92 4.61
N THR A 161 5.21 -13.15 4.42
CA THR A 161 6.57 -13.72 4.32
C THR A 161 6.96 -14.53 5.55
N THR A 162 6.48 -14.12 6.74
CA THR A 162 6.75 -14.82 8.00
C THR A 162 5.55 -14.71 8.94
N PRO A 163 5.37 -15.70 9.85
CA PRO A 163 4.36 -15.61 10.93
C PRO A 163 4.54 -14.37 11.80
N LYS A 164 5.78 -13.93 12.02
CA LYS A 164 6.09 -12.71 12.79
C LYS A 164 5.48 -11.45 12.15
N LYS A 165 5.51 -11.33 10.81
CA LYS A 165 4.89 -10.18 10.12
C LYS A 165 3.37 -10.18 10.24
N LYS A 166 2.72 -11.35 10.08
CA LYS A 166 1.29 -11.51 10.36
C LYS A 166 0.96 -11.07 11.78
N LYS A 167 1.71 -11.59 12.76
CA LYS A 167 1.48 -11.28 14.17
C LYS A 167 1.67 -9.80 14.48
N ALA A 168 2.67 -9.15 13.89
CA ALA A 168 2.87 -7.71 14.02
C ALA A 168 1.66 -6.92 13.53
N LYS A 169 1.08 -7.29 12.39
CA LYS A 169 -0.10 -6.60 11.84
C LYS A 169 -1.37 -6.86 12.67
N GLU A 170 -1.57 -8.08 13.18
CA GLU A 170 -2.64 -8.37 14.16
C GLU A 170 -2.52 -7.47 15.39
N MET A 171 -1.31 -7.38 15.97
CA MET A 171 -1.06 -6.54 17.15
C MET A 171 -1.31 -5.06 16.87
N GLU A 172 -0.97 -4.58 15.68
CA GLU A 172 -1.26 -3.21 15.25
C GLU A 172 -2.77 -2.93 15.23
N LEU A 173 -3.58 -3.85 14.68
CA LEU A 173 -5.04 -3.74 14.69
C LEU A 173 -5.60 -3.73 16.11
N THR A 174 -5.15 -4.66 16.96
CA THR A 174 -5.57 -4.75 18.37
C THR A 174 -5.20 -3.49 19.15
N TYR A 175 -3.98 -3.00 18.97
CA TYR A 175 -3.48 -1.80 19.64
C TYR A 175 -4.33 -0.58 19.24
N ALA A 176 -4.49 -0.35 17.93
CA ALA A 176 -5.24 0.78 17.42
C ALA A 176 -6.71 0.74 17.90
N THR A 177 -7.33 -0.45 17.96
CA THR A 177 -8.68 -0.66 18.47
C THR A 177 -8.79 -0.31 19.96
N SER A 178 -7.81 -0.75 20.76
CA SER A 178 -7.77 -0.48 22.20
C SER A 178 -7.60 1.00 22.50
N VAL A 179 -6.74 1.68 21.74
CA VAL A 179 -6.56 3.14 21.83
C VAL A 179 -7.86 3.86 21.52
N TYR A 180 -8.55 3.47 20.44
CA TYR A 180 -9.85 4.03 20.08
C TYR A 180 -10.87 3.89 21.22
N GLN A 181 -11.08 2.68 21.73
CA GLN A 181 -12.02 2.41 22.82
C GLN A 181 -11.73 3.27 24.06
N LYS A 182 -10.45 3.48 24.38
CA LYS A 182 -10.07 4.37 25.47
C LYS A 182 -10.45 5.82 25.19
N LEU A 183 -10.19 6.33 23.99
CA LEU A 183 -10.51 7.71 23.60
C LEU A 183 -12.02 8.01 23.71
N ILE A 184 -12.87 7.13 23.16
CA ILE A 184 -14.33 7.32 23.26
C ILE A 184 -14.86 7.11 24.69
N SER A 185 -14.24 6.26 25.51
CA SER A 185 -14.65 6.10 26.91
C SER A 185 -14.40 7.35 27.76
N THR A 186 -13.35 8.13 27.43
CA THR A 186 -13.03 9.38 28.12
C THR A 186 -13.87 10.59 27.69
N GLN A 187 -14.67 10.43 26.62
CA GLN A 187 -15.54 11.48 26.08
C GLN A 187 -17.00 11.35 26.56
N LYS A 188 -17.32 10.30 27.32
CA LYS A 188 -18.63 10.08 27.96
C LYS A 188 -18.64 10.70 29.36
#